data_AF-A0A7W0F6B5-F1
#
_entry.id   AF-A0A7W0F6B5-F1
#
_cell.length_a   1.000
_cell.length_b   1.000
_cell.length_c   1.000
_cell.angle_alpha   90.00
_cell.angle_beta   90.00
_cell.angle_gamma   90.00
#
_symmetry.space_group_name_H-M   'P 1'
#
loop_
_entity.id
_entity.type
_entity.pdbx_description
1 polymer ?
#
loop_
_entity_poly.entity_id
_entity_poly.type
_entity_poly.pdbx_seq_one_letter_code
_entity_poly.pdbx_strand_id
1 'polypeptide(L)'
;MTAKTLRNIFSVNLSVKKTESVLVFTDMPFKEEVVRDADRCRRERLRDIAILTAETGKGFCKKILYHEYPATGSHGAEPPKELWAMAFGEKAFNELK
;
A
#
# COMPACT_ATOMS: atom_id res chain seq x y z
N MET A 1 8.05 -13.24 7.83
CA MET A 1 8.58 -12.66 6.57
C MET A 1 10.02 -12.24 6.81
N THR A 2 10.97 -12.57 5.93
CA THR A 2 12.38 -12.20 6.16
C THR A 2 12.70 -10.84 5.54
N ALA A 3 13.64 -10.09 6.11
CA ALA A 3 14.10 -8.82 5.54
C ALA A 3 14.65 -8.98 4.10
N LYS A 4 15.17 -10.16 3.77
CA LYS A 4 15.60 -10.51 2.40
C LYS A 4 14.41 -10.54 1.43
N THR A 5 13.28 -11.11 1.83
CA THR A 5 12.06 -11.18 1.01
C THR A 5 11.58 -9.78 0.64
N LEU A 6 11.49 -8.86 1.60
CA LEU A 6 11.06 -7.49 1.34
C LEU A 6 12.02 -6.74 0.42
N ARG A 7 13.33 -6.88 0.62
CA ARG A 7 14.32 -6.28 -0.28
C ARG A 7 14.17 -6.81 -1.71
N ASN A 8 13.93 -8.11 -1.88
CA ASN A 8 13.75 -8.71 -3.20
C ASN A 8 12.50 -8.17 -3.92
N ILE A 9 11.44 -7.79 -3.20
CA ILE A 9 10.28 -7.14 -3.83
C ILE A 9 10.74 -5.89 -4.60
N PHE A 10 11.56 -5.05 -3.99
CA PHE A 10 12.06 -3.83 -4.63
C PHE A 10 13.13 -4.11 -5.69
N SER A 11 14.13 -4.94 -5.40
CA SER A 11 15.29 -5.10 -6.28
C SER A 11 15.12 -6.12 -7.39
N VAL A 12 14.34 -7.18 -7.16
CA VAL A 12 14.19 -8.31 -8.09
C VAL A 12 12.83 -8.26 -8.78
N ASN A 13 11.74 -8.20 -8.01
CA ASN A 13 10.38 -8.30 -8.57
C ASN A 13 9.98 -7.02 -9.32
N LEU A 14 10.11 -5.87 -8.66
CA LEU A 14 9.71 -4.58 -9.21
C LEU A 14 10.86 -3.84 -9.90
N SER A 15 12.11 -4.25 -9.64
CA SER A 15 13.32 -3.64 -10.19
C SER A 15 13.34 -2.10 -10.05
N VAL A 16 12.95 -1.62 -8.87
CA VAL A 16 12.78 -0.19 -8.56
C VAL A 16 14.10 0.55 -8.69
N LYS A 17 14.06 1.69 -9.38
CA LYS A 17 15.21 2.59 -9.57
C LYS A 17 15.24 3.69 -8.52
N LYS A 18 16.45 4.18 -8.23
CA LYS A 18 16.70 5.29 -7.29
C LYS A 18 16.00 6.59 -7.66
N THR A 19 15.58 6.77 -8.91
CA THR A 19 14.88 7.95 -9.41
C THR A 19 13.36 7.85 -9.31
N GLU A 20 12.84 6.64 -9.10
CA GLU A 20 11.40 6.37 -9.09
C GLU A 20 10.75 6.69 -7.75
N SER A 21 9.43 6.82 -7.76
CA SER A 21 8.61 6.95 -6.56
C SER A 21 7.76 5.69 -6.41
N VAL A 22 7.60 5.21 -5.18
CA VAL A 22 6.80 4.02 -4.89
C VAL A 22 5.68 4.38 -3.92
N LEU A 23 4.47 3.91 -4.21
CA LEU A 23 3.33 3.97 -3.31
C LEU A 23 3.09 2.59 -2.71
N VAL A 24 3.12 2.51 -1.38
CA VAL A 24 2.74 1.34 -0.61
C VAL A 24 1.43 1.67 0.09
N PHE A 25 0.42 0.82 -0.07
CA PHE A 25 -0.87 1.05 0.57
C PHE A 25 -1.45 -0.23 1.15
N THR A 26 -2.34 -0.08 2.11
CA THR A 26 -3.11 -1.19 2.69
C THR A 26 -4.49 -0.70 3.12
N ASP A 27 -5.45 -1.60 3.09
CA ASP A 27 -6.77 -1.33 3.63
C ASP A 27 -6.84 -1.64 5.13
N MET A 28 -7.67 -0.89 5.85
CA MET A 28 -7.96 -1.06 7.27
C MET A 28 -9.45 -1.34 7.46
N PRO A 29 -9.84 -2.18 8.44
CA PRO A 29 -11.25 -2.36 8.74
C PRO A 29 -11.95 -1.02 8.98
N PHE A 30 -13.12 -0.83 8.37
CA PHE A 30 -13.93 0.37 8.63
C PHE A 30 -14.63 0.25 10.00
N LYS A 31 -15.07 1.37 10.57
CA LYS A 31 -15.51 1.44 11.99
C LYS A 31 -16.65 0.48 12.34
N GLU A 32 -17.53 0.23 11.38
CA GLU A 32 -18.72 -0.60 11.54
C GLU A 32 -18.51 -2.06 11.06
N GLU A 33 -17.31 -2.40 10.60
CA GLU A 33 -16.97 -3.76 10.14
C GLU A 33 -16.87 -4.72 11.34
N VAL A 34 -17.70 -5.76 11.35
CA VAL A 34 -17.61 -6.83 12.35
C VAL A 34 -16.51 -7.80 11.95
N VAL A 35 -15.30 -7.52 12.43
CA VAL A 35 -14.13 -8.39 12.23
C VAL A 35 -14.06 -9.41 13.36
N ARG A 36 -14.05 -10.70 13.01
CA ARG A 36 -13.82 -11.80 13.96
C ARG A 36 -12.42 -11.65 14.58
N ASP A 37 -12.25 -12.07 15.84
CA ASP A 37 -10.97 -11.89 16.55
C ASP A 37 -9.77 -12.50 15.81
N ALA A 38 -9.96 -13.67 15.20
CA ALA A 38 -8.94 -14.32 14.37
C ALA A 38 -8.53 -13.47 13.14
N ASP A 39 -9.49 -12.77 12.54
CA ASP A 39 -9.24 -11.87 11.40
C ASP A 39 -8.63 -10.54 11.84
N ARG A 40 -8.93 -10.06 13.05
CA ARG A 40 -8.36 -8.81 13.60
C ARG A 40 -6.85 -8.88 13.68
N CYS A 41 -6.30 -9.92 14.33
CA CYS A 41 -4.86 -10.11 14.40
C CYS A 41 -4.22 -10.26 13.01
N ARG A 42 -4.92 -10.91 12.06
CA ARG A 42 -4.43 -11.05 10.68
C ARG A 42 -4.37 -9.70 9.98
N ARG A 43 -5.39 -8.85 10.14
CA ARG A 43 -5.47 -7.49 9.56
C ARG A 43 -4.41 -6.57 10.14
N GLU A 44 -4.20 -6.60 11.45
CA GLU A 44 -3.12 -5.84 12.12
C GLU A 44 -1.74 -6.23 11.58
N ARG A 45 -1.48 -7.53 11.40
CA ARG A 45 -0.23 -8.01 10.81
C ARG A 45 -0.03 -7.56 9.36
N LEU A 46 -1.10 -7.43 8.56
CA LEU A 46 -0.99 -6.91 7.19
C LEU A 46 -0.56 -5.45 7.20
N ARG A 47 -1.10 -4.66 8.12
CA ARG A 47 -0.67 -3.28 8.35
C ARG A 47 0.81 -3.22 8.70
N ASP A 48 1.26 -4.04 9.65
CA ASP A 48 2.68 -4.09 10.06
C ASP A 48 3.60 -4.46 8.89
N ILE A 49 3.17 -5.40 8.04
CA ILE A 49 3.91 -5.78 6.82
C ILE A 49 3.97 -4.61 5.84
N ALA A 50 2.88 -3.86 5.66
CA ALA A 50 2.84 -2.72 4.76
C ALA A 50 3.77 -1.59 5.24
N ILE A 51 3.76 -1.29 6.55
CA ILE A 51 4.68 -0.33 7.18
C ILE A 51 6.13 -0.79 6.97
N LEU A 52 6.44 -2.04 7.29
CA LEU A 52 7.79 -2.59 7.13
C LEU A 52 8.26 -2.58 5.67
N THR A 53 7.34 -2.79 4.73
CA THR A 53 7.60 -2.71 3.29
C THR A 53 7.95 -1.27 2.89
N ALA A 54 7.17 -0.29 3.33
CA ALA A 54 7.44 1.12 3.08
C ALA A 54 8.78 1.57 3.67
N GLU A 55 9.10 1.17 4.90
CA GLU A 55 10.39 1.46 5.53
C GLU A 55 11.57 0.82 4.79
N THR A 56 11.43 -0.44 4.38
CA THR A 56 12.46 -1.14 3.59
C THR A 56 12.68 -0.45 2.24
N GLY A 57 11.61 0.01 1.60
CA GLY A 57 11.65 0.63 0.28
C GLY A 57 12.33 2.01 0.22
N LYS A 58 12.45 2.73 1.35
CA LYS A 58 13.16 4.02 1.43
C LYS A 58 14.60 3.92 0.92
N GLY A 59 15.22 2.76 1.08
CA GLY A 59 16.56 2.48 0.59
C GLY A 59 16.67 2.22 -0.91
N PHE A 60 15.56 2.08 -1.66
CA PHE A 60 15.57 1.66 -3.07
C PHE A 60 15.10 2.73 -4.06
N CYS A 61 14.31 3.71 -3.61
CA CYS A 61 13.66 4.69 -4.46
C CYS A 61 13.96 6.13 -4.02
N LYS A 62 13.56 7.11 -4.83
CA LYS A 62 13.69 8.54 -4.49
C LYS A 62 12.72 8.93 -3.38
N LYS A 63 11.50 8.40 -3.47
CA LYS A 63 10.38 8.77 -2.61
C LYS A 63 9.50 7.55 -2.37
N ILE A 64 9.19 7.28 -1.11
CA ILE A 64 8.15 6.33 -0.74
C ILE A 64 6.95 7.08 -0.19
N LEU A 65 5.76 6.67 -0.60
CA LEU A 65 4.49 7.10 -0.05
C LEU A 65 3.86 5.90 0.65
N TYR A 66 3.35 6.11 1.86
CA TYR A 66 2.57 5.13 2.59
C TYR A 66 1.16 5.66 2.80
N HIS A 67 0.15 4.86 2.50
CA HIS A 67 -1.24 5.27 2.67
C HIS A 67 -2.11 4.12 3.20
N GLU A 68 -2.92 4.41 4.21
CA GLU A 68 -3.95 3.52 4.74
C GLU A 68 -5.31 4.07 4.34
N TYR A 69 -6.23 3.21 3.90
CA TYR A 69 -7.61 3.61 3.62
C TYR A 69 -8.62 2.61 4.18
N PRO A 70 -9.88 3.01 4.46
CA PRO A 70 -10.91 2.09 4.91
C PRO A 70 -11.23 1.05 3.84
N ALA A 71 -11.35 -0.22 4.23
CA ALA A 71 -11.74 -1.29 3.34
C ALA A 71 -13.08 -0.96 2.66
N THR A 72 -13.15 -1.21 1.35
CA THR A 72 -14.27 -0.80 0.49
C THR A 72 -15.55 -1.62 0.71
N GLY A 73 -15.51 -2.63 1.58
CA GLY A 73 -16.67 -3.41 2.03
C GLY A 73 -17.23 -4.42 1.01
N SER A 74 -16.75 -4.42 -0.23
CA SER A 74 -17.19 -5.35 -1.28
C SER A 74 -16.02 -5.87 -2.11
N HIS A 75 -16.08 -7.14 -2.50
CA HIS A 75 -15.13 -7.70 -3.45
C HIS A 75 -15.27 -7.00 -4.81
N GLY A 76 -14.15 -6.53 -5.35
CA GLY A 76 -14.12 -5.83 -6.64
C GLY A 76 -14.54 -4.36 -6.60
N ALA A 77 -14.81 -3.80 -5.41
CA ALA A 77 -15.01 -2.36 -5.30
C ALA A 77 -13.69 -1.61 -5.53
N GLU A 78 -13.77 -0.58 -6.37
CA GLU A 78 -12.64 0.29 -6.73
C GLU A 78 -12.04 0.95 -5.48
N PRO A 79 -10.69 1.09 -5.41
CA PRO A 79 -10.04 1.87 -4.37
C PRO A 79 -10.48 3.35 -4.37
N PRO A 80 -10.30 4.06 -3.24
CA PRO A 80 -10.64 5.47 -3.13
C PRO A 80 -9.95 6.34 -4.19
N LYS A 81 -10.65 7.39 -4.65
CA LYS A 81 -10.15 8.36 -5.65
C LYS A 81 -8.79 8.95 -5.28
N GLU A 82 -8.56 9.18 -3.99
CA GLU A 82 -7.29 9.68 -3.47
C GLU A 82 -6.12 8.75 -3.81
N LEU A 83 -6.32 7.43 -3.74
CA LEU A 83 -5.29 6.45 -4.08
C LEU A 83 -4.91 6.51 -5.56
N TRP A 84 -5.89 6.73 -6.44
CA TRP A 84 -5.66 6.95 -7.86
C TRP A 84 -4.85 8.23 -8.11
N ALA A 85 -5.22 9.33 -7.46
CA ALA A 85 -4.46 10.58 -7.54
C ALA A 85 -3.03 10.44 -7.03
N MET A 86 -2.80 9.67 -5.96
CA MET A 86 -1.46 9.37 -5.44
C MET A 86 -0.63 8.49 -6.39
N ALA A 87 -1.25 7.53 -7.06
CA ALA A 87 -0.56 6.60 -7.95
C ALA A 87 -0.18 7.25 -9.29
N PHE A 88 -1.09 8.02 -9.90
CA PHE A 88 -0.94 8.57 -11.24
C PHE A 88 -0.58 10.06 -11.25
N GLY A 89 -0.71 10.75 -10.11
CA GLY A 89 -0.57 12.18 -9.98
C GLY A 89 -1.88 12.93 -10.26
N GLU A 90 -2.06 14.06 -9.57
CA GLU A 90 -3.25 14.91 -9.67
C GLU A 90 -3.61 15.30 -11.11
N LYS A 91 -2.61 15.62 -11.93
CA LYS A 91 -2.87 16.05 -13.31
C LYS A 91 -3.54 14.95 -14.13
N ALA A 92 -2.93 13.75 -14.16
CA ALA A 92 -3.45 12.61 -14.91
C ALA A 92 -4.81 12.15 -14.36
N PHE A 93 -4.97 12.14 -13.03
CA PHE A 93 -6.23 11.79 -12.40
C PHE A 93 -7.38 12.75 -12.78
N ASN A 94 -7.12 14.05 -12.78
CA ASN A 94 -8.14 15.05 -13.12
C ASN A 94 -8.50 15.07 -14.62
N GLU A 95 -7.62 14.60 -15.50
CA GLU A 95 -7.94 14.44 -16.94
C GLU A 95 -8.81 13.20 -17.22
N LEU A 96 -8.81 12.21 -16.32
CA LEU A 96 -9.55 10.94 -16.46
C LEU A 96 -10.89 10.91 -15.70
N LYS A 97 -11.15 11.93 -14.86
CA LYS A 97 -12.32 12.03 -13.99
C LYS A 97 -13.47 12.75 -14.69
#